data_AF-A0A1S3YNR3-F1
#
_entry.id   AF-A0A1S3YNR3-F1
#
_cell.length_a   1.000
_cell.length_b   1.000
_cell.length_c   1.000
_cell.angle_alpha   90.00
_cell.angle_beta   90.00
_cell.angle_gamma   90.00
#
_symmetry.space_group_name_H-M   'P 1'
#
loop_
_entity.id
_entity.type
_entity.pdbx_description
1 polymer ?
#
loop_
_entity_poly.entity_id
_entity_poly.type
_entity_poly.pdbx_seq_one_letter_code
_entity_poly.pdbx_strand_id
1 'polypeptide(L)'
;MAHLSDLVNLSLSDSTQKIIAEYIWIGGSGMDVRSKARTLSGPVDDPSKLPKWNYDGSSTGQAPGEDSEVILYPQAIFKDPFRRGNNILVSCTFTFEFNCNTLDRIKNNYMYSRISL
;
A
#
# COMPACT_ATOMS: atom_id res chain seq x y z
N MET A 1 16.47 26.46 -18.56
CA MET A 1 16.54 25.37 -17.56
C MET A 1 15.13 25.08 -17.11
N ALA A 2 14.73 23.81 -17.03
CA ALA A 2 13.43 23.46 -16.43
C ALA A 2 13.52 23.61 -14.91
N HIS A 3 12.46 24.14 -14.28
CA HIS A 3 12.37 24.19 -12.82
C HIS A 3 11.95 22.82 -12.27
N LEU A 4 12.32 22.52 -11.02
CA LEU A 4 11.92 21.27 -10.35
C LEU A 4 10.39 21.09 -10.32
N SER A 5 9.66 22.20 -10.17
CA SER A 5 8.19 22.23 -10.23
C SER A 5 7.65 21.71 -11.55
N ASP A 6 8.35 21.95 -12.66
CA ASP A 6 7.89 21.59 -13.99
C ASP A 6 7.97 20.08 -14.18
N LEU A 7 8.99 19.45 -13.59
CA LEU A 7 9.16 17.99 -13.59
C LEU A 7 8.13 17.30 -12.68
N VAL A 8 7.85 17.88 -11.50
CA VAL A 8 6.89 17.31 -10.53
C VAL A 8 5.46 17.41 -11.04
N ASN A 9 5.10 18.49 -11.74
CA ASN A 9 3.75 18.72 -12.26
C ASN A 9 3.56 18.21 -13.70
N LEU A 10 4.44 17.34 -14.18
CA LEU A 10 4.36 16.80 -15.53
C LEU A 10 3.06 16.01 -15.74
N SER A 11 2.32 16.35 -16.79
CA SER A 11 1.12 15.63 -17.20
C SER A 11 1.49 14.31 -17.86
N LEU A 12 1.29 13.19 -17.16
CA LEU A 12 1.61 11.86 -17.70
C LEU A 12 0.61 11.39 -18.77
N SER A 13 -0.63 11.92 -18.77
CA SER A 13 -1.69 11.53 -19.71
C SER A 13 -1.33 11.80 -21.17
N ASP A 14 -0.43 12.76 -21.40
CA ASP A 14 -0.05 13.20 -22.74
C ASP A 14 0.96 12.23 -23.37
N SER A 15 1.62 11.41 -22.55
CA SER A 15 2.69 10.50 -22.98
C SER A 15 2.33 9.02 -22.80
N THR A 16 1.48 8.68 -21.84
CA THR A 16 1.16 7.28 -21.53
C THR A 16 -0.20 7.13 -20.85
N GLN A 17 -0.74 5.91 -20.91
CA GLN A 17 -1.95 5.52 -20.16
C GLN A 17 -1.63 5.01 -18.75
N LYS A 18 -0.34 4.84 -18.41
CA LYS A 18 0.08 4.39 -17.09
C LYS A 18 -0.29 5.40 -16.01
N ILE A 19 -0.57 4.89 -14.82
CA ILE A 19 -0.86 5.71 -13.63
C ILE A 19 0.08 5.35 -12.49
N ILE A 20 0.23 6.27 -11.55
CA ILE A 20 0.91 6.05 -10.28
C ILE A 20 -0.14 5.80 -9.20
N ALA A 21 -0.01 4.68 -8.49
CA ALA A 21 -0.83 4.32 -7.35
C ALA A 21 0.02 4.36 -6.07
N GLU A 22 -0.31 5.27 -5.15
CA GLU A 22 0.32 5.40 -3.83
C GLU A 22 -0.43 4.53 -2.83
N TYR A 23 0.18 3.42 -2.40
CA TYR A 23 -0.39 2.53 -1.41
C TYR A 23 -0.07 3.08 -0.02
N ILE A 24 -1.09 3.26 0.82
CA ILE A 24 -1.00 3.89 2.14
C ILE A 24 -1.50 2.90 3.20
N TRP A 25 -0.75 2.73 4.29
CA TRP A 25 -1.13 1.88 5.42
C TRP A 25 -0.66 2.48 6.74
N ILE A 26 -1.20 1.94 7.83
CA ILE A 26 -0.80 2.28 9.20
C ILE A 26 0.39 1.39 9.60
N GLY A 27 1.45 2.00 10.12
CA GLY A 27 2.64 1.31 10.61
C GLY A 27 2.45 0.68 11.99
N GLY A 28 3.52 0.09 12.52
CA GLY A 28 3.45 -0.71 13.75
C GLY A 28 3.18 0.08 15.03
N SER A 29 3.35 1.40 15.03
CA SER A 29 2.97 2.21 16.19
C SER A 29 1.46 2.43 16.31
N GLY A 30 0.70 2.13 15.25
CA GLY A 30 -0.73 2.43 15.15
C GLY A 30 -1.06 3.90 14.89
N MET A 31 -0.06 4.80 14.94
CA MET A 31 -0.21 6.23 14.68
C MET A 31 0.58 6.72 13.47
N ASP A 32 1.62 5.98 13.07
CA ASP A 32 2.46 6.33 11.93
C ASP A 32 1.82 5.91 10.61
N VAL A 33 1.84 6.80 9.61
CA VAL A 33 1.36 6.52 8.26
C VAL A 33 2.56 6.23 7.37
N ARG A 34 2.49 5.13 6.62
CA ARG A 34 3.51 4.71 5.66
C ARG A 34 2.90 4.69 4.27
N SER A 35 3.70 4.95 3.26
CA SER A 35 3.27 4.81 1.87
C SER A 35 4.39 4.43 0.93
N LYS A 36 4.02 3.87 -0.21
CA LYS A 36 4.91 3.70 -1.37
C LYS A 36 4.12 3.67 -2.67
N ALA A 37 4.72 4.17 -3.74
CA ALA A 37 4.12 4.24 -5.06
C ALA A 37 4.53 3.08 -5.97
N ARG A 38 3.57 2.56 -6.75
CA ARG A 38 3.84 1.70 -7.92
C ARG A 38 3.21 2.28 -9.18
N THR A 39 3.77 1.90 -10.32
CA THR A 39 3.18 2.17 -11.63
C THR A 39 2.20 1.05 -12.00
N LEU A 40 1.02 1.43 -12.48
CA LEU A 40 0.02 0.52 -13.06
C LEU A 40 -0.12 0.80 -14.56
N SER A 41 -0.57 -0.20 -15.32
CA SER A 41 -0.69 -0.12 -16.79
C SER A 41 -1.81 0.82 -17.26
N GLY A 42 -2.81 1.08 -16.42
CA GLY A 42 -3.96 1.91 -16.75
C GLY A 42 -4.76 2.36 -15.52
N PRO A 43 -5.75 3.24 -15.70
CA PRO A 43 -6.66 3.67 -14.65
C PRO A 43 -7.44 2.51 -14.02
N VAL A 44 -7.64 2.56 -12.71
CA VAL A 44 -8.43 1.58 -11.95
C VAL A 44 -9.41 2.31 -11.04
N ASP A 45 -10.68 1.88 -11.06
CA ASP A 45 -11.80 2.45 -10.30
C ASP A 45 -12.27 1.55 -9.16
N ASP A 46 -11.91 0.27 -9.20
CA ASP A 46 -12.33 -0.76 -8.25
C ASP A 46 -11.13 -1.26 -7.43
N PRO A 47 -11.14 -1.08 -6.09
CA PRO A 47 -10.08 -1.55 -5.21
C PRO A 47 -9.78 -3.06 -5.36
N SER A 48 -10.78 -3.88 -5.68
CA SER A 48 -10.60 -5.33 -5.82
C SER A 48 -9.76 -5.74 -7.04
N LYS A 49 -9.67 -4.86 -8.04
CA LYS A 49 -8.84 -5.05 -9.24
C LYS A 49 -7.38 -4.61 -9.03
N LEU A 50 -7.10 -3.91 -7.92
CA LEU A 50 -5.74 -3.50 -7.61
C LEU A 50 -4.92 -4.70 -7.13
N PRO A 51 -3.68 -4.87 -7.61
CA PRO A 51 -2.83 -5.95 -7.17
C PRO A 51 -2.51 -5.78 -5.68
N LYS A 52 -2.52 -6.91 -4.95
CA LYS A 52 -1.89 -6.98 -3.63
C LYS A 52 -0.42 -6.59 -3.76
N TRP A 53 0.14 -6.11 -2.65
CA TRP A 53 1.55 -5.78 -2.60
C TRP A 53 2.11 -6.23 -1.26
N ASN A 54 3.42 -6.20 -1.08
CA ASN A 54 4.09 -6.58 0.15
C ASN A 54 5.02 -5.45 0.59
N TYR A 55 5.41 -5.40 1.86
CA TYR A 55 6.49 -4.53 2.34
C TYR A 55 7.25 -5.24 3.46
N ASP A 56 8.42 -4.72 3.80
CA ASP A 56 9.23 -5.20 4.92
C ASP A 56 8.66 -4.69 6.25
N GLY A 57 8.01 -5.59 6.98
CA GLY A 57 7.41 -5.37 8.29
C GLY A 57 8.43 -5.15 9.41
N SER A 58 9.68 -5.58 9.25
CA SER A 58 10.70 -5.38 10.30
C SER A 58 11.04 -3.90 10.49
N SER A 59 11.12 -3.16 9.38
CA SER A 59 11.35 -1.71 9.32
C SER A 59 10.16 -0.85 9.82
N THR A 60 9.05 -1.49 10.17
CA THR A 60 7.83 -0.83 10.65
C THR A 60 7.44 -1.29 12.06
N GLY A 61 8.20 -2.23 12.66
CA GLY A 61 7.85 -2.86 13.93
C GLY A 61 6.63 -3.78 13.84
N GLN A 62 6.31 -4.28 12.64
CA GLN A 62 5.13 -5.12 12.39
C GLN A 62 5.47 -6.61 12.29
N ALA A 63 6.70 -6.97 11.88
CA ALA A 63 7.11 -8.36 11.74
C ALA A 63 8.56 -8.60 12.25
N PRO A 64 8.90 -9.81 12.73
CA PRO A 64 10.27 -10.15 13.10
C PRO A 64 11.17 -10.22 11.86
N GLY A 65 12.49 -10.08 12.06
CA GLY A 65 13.44 -10.03 10.94
C GLY A 65 13.58 -11.33 10.12
N GLU A 66 13.18 -12.48 10.67
CA GLU A 66 13.30 -13.80 10.00
C GLU A 66 12.14 -14.11 9.04
N ASP A 67 10.96 -13.51 9.28
CA ASP A 67 9.77 -13.60 8.44
C ASP A 67 9.08 -12.25 8.45
N SER A 68 9.63 -11.33 7.65
CA SER A 68 9.29 -9.91 7.72
C SER A 68 8.28 -9.46 6.68
N GLU A 69 7.80 -10.36 5.81
CA GLU A 69 6.89 -9.98 4.74
C GLU A 69 5.47 -9.72 5.26
N VAL A 70 4.96 -8.53 4.95
CA VAL A 70 3.60 -8.13 5.28
C VAL A 70 2.86 -7.77 3.99
N ILE A 71 1.67 -8.34 3.81
CA ILE A 71 0.89 -8.20 2.59
C ILE A 71 -0.16 -7.08 2.75
N LEU A 72 -0.16 -6.14 1.80
CA LEU A 72 -1.11 -5.05 1.64
C LEU A 72 -2.31 -5.48 0.79
N TYR A 73 -3.49 -5.18 1.30
CA TYR A 73 -4.79 -5.41 0.68
C TYR A 73 -5.44 -4.05 0.40
N PRO A 74 -5.56 -3.64 -0.88
CA PRO A 74 -6.30 -2.45 -1.27
C PRO A 74 -7.74 -2.50 -0.75
N GLN A 75 -8.21 -1.41 -0.13
CA GLN A 75 -9.58 -1.31 0.42
C GLN A 75 -10.37 -0.15 -0.19
N ALA A 76 -9.71 1.00 -0.42
CA ALA A 76 -10.36 2.18 -0.98
C ALA A 76 -9.42 2.95 -1.91
N ILE A 77 -10.01 3.61 -2.91
CA ILE A 77 -9.31 4.42 -3.92
C ILE A 77 -9.75 5.88 -3.79
N PHE A 78 -8.79 6.79 -3.85
CA PHE A 78 -9.00 8.23 -3.90
C PHE A 78 -8.13 8.84 -5.01
N LYS A 79 -8.51 10.00 -5.55
CA LYS A 79 -7.64 10.73 -6.50
C LYS A 79 -6.45 11.34 -5.77
N ASP A 80 -5.26 11.25 -6.34
CA ASP A 80 -4.03 11.84 -5.77
C ASP A 80 -3.99 13.36 -6.07
N PRO A 81 -4.16 14.23 -5.06
CA PRO A 81 -4.14 15.69 -5.27
C PRO A 81 -2.74 16.24 -5.54
N PHE A 82 -1.69 15.49 -5.19
CA PHE A 82 -0.29 15.90 -5.33
C PHE A 82 0.21 15.63 -6.75
N ARG A 83 -0.02 14.41 -7.25
CA ARG A 83 0.39 14.01 -8.61
C ARG A 83 -0.63 14.36 -9.69
N ARG A 84 -1.88 14.64 -9.31
CA ARG A 84 -2.98 15.04 -10.20
C ARG A 84 -3.25 14.02 -11.32
N GLY A 85 -4.06 14.39 -12.30
CA GLY A 85 -4.39 13.52 -13.43
C GLY A 85 -5.14 12.25 -13.01
N ASN A 86 -4.74 11.11 -13.57
CA ASN A 86 -5.35 9.80 -13.29
C ASN A 86 -4.64 9.03 -12.16
N ASN A 87 -3.74 9.68 -11.42
CA ASN A 87 -3.02 9.06 -10.30
C ASN A 87 -3.93 8.90 -9.08
N ILE A 88 -3.67 7.87 -8.27
CA ILE A 88 -4.55 7.47 -7.17
C ILE A 88 -3.79 7.25 -5.86
N LEU A 89 -4.48 7.53 -4.76
CA LEU A 89 -4.13 7.07 -3.42
C LEU A 89 -4.96 5.82 -3.11
N VAL A 90 -4.31 4.80 -2.53
CA VAL A 90 -4.90 3.51 -2.22
C VAL A 90 -4.77 3.25 -0.73
N SER A 91 -5.87 3.33 0.00
CA SER A 91 -5.90 2.94 1.41
C SER A 91 -5.86 1.42 1.50
N CYS A 92 -4.92 0.90 2.30
CA CYS A 92 -4.68 -0.52 2.46
C CYS A 92 -4.86 -0.97 3.90
N THR A 93 -5.43 -2.16 4.06
CA THR A 93 -5.23 -2.97 5.28
C THR A 93 -4.05 -3.92 5.05
N PHE A 94 -3.52 -4.52 6.11
CA PHE A 94 -2.39 -5.43 6.03
C PHE A 94 -2.66 -6.74 6.78
N THR A 95 -2.03 -7.82 6.32
CA THR A 95 -1.98 -9.10 7.05
C THR A 95 -0.57 -9.68 7.01
N PHE A 96 -0.25 -10.50 8.00
CA PHE A 96 0.95 -11.31 8.02
C PHE A 96 0.76 -12.55 7.16
N GLU A 97 1.79 -12.94 6.42
CA GLU A 97 1.80 -14.20 5.69
C GLU A 97 2.20 -15.33 6.64
N PHE A 98 1.23 -15.89 7.37
CA PHE A 98 1.50 -17.06 8.19
C PHE A 98 1.63 -18.28 7.30
N ASN A 99 2.86 -18.77 7.12
CA ASN A 99 3.11 -20.06 6.48
C ASN A 99 2.36 -21.18 7.25
N CYS A 100 1.67 -22.05 6.51
CA CYS A 100 0.61 -22.98 7.01
C CYS A 100 1.04 -23.90 8.17
N ASN A 101 2.34 -24.09 8.41
CA ASN A 101 2.87 -24.91 9.50
C ASN A 101 2.81 -24.26 10.89
N THR A 102 2.42 -22.98 10.99
CA THR A 102 2.44 -22.20 12.26
C THR A 102 1.03 -21.95 12.82
N LEU A 103 -0.02 -22.49 12.19
CA LEU A 103 -1.42 -22.32 12.64
C LEU A 103 -1.68 -22.93 14.04
N ASP A 104 -0.89 -23.91 14.47
CA ASP A 104 -0.99 -24.49 15.81
C ASP A 104 -0.34 -23.61 16.90
N ARG A 105 0.55 -22.68 16.55
CA ARG A 105 1.25 -21.83 17.53
C ARG A 105 0.53 -20.51 17.86
N ILE A 106 -0.33 -20.01 16.97
CA ILE A 106 -0.83 -18.62 17.05
C ILE A 106 -2.27 -18.50 17.57
N LYS A 107 -3.00 -19.61 17.75
CA LYS A 107 -4.31 -19.56 18.44
C LYS A 107 -4.26 -18.95 19.85
N ASN A 108 -3.07 -18.81 20.46
CA ASN A 108 -2.92 -18.33 21.83
C ASN A 108 -2.34 -16.92 22.02
N ASN A 109 -1.79 -16.22 21.02
CA ASN A 109 -1.00 -15.00 21.34
C ASN A 109 -1.13 -13.77 20.44
N TYR A 110 -1.81 -13.82 19.28
CA TYR A 110 -1.99 -12.61 18.48
C TYR A 110 -3.45 -12.43 18.13
N MET A 111 -4.07 -11.57 18.93
CA MET A 111 -5.33 -10.89 18.70
C MET A 111 -5.58 -10.68 17.20
N TYR A 112 -6.58 -11.39 16.68
CA TYR A 112 -7.38 -10.86 15.59
C TYR A 112 -7.94 -9.53 16.07
N SER A 113 -7.28 -8.41 15.77
CA SER A 113 -7.94 -7.12 15.79
C SER A 113 -8.90 -7.09 14.61
N ARG A 114 -10.07 -7.72 14.81
CA ARG A 114 -11.27 -7.36 14.06
C ARG A 114 -11.48 -5.87 14.29
N ILE A 115 -11.10 -5.05 13.32
CA ILE A 115 -11.78 -3.77 13.13
C ILE A 115 -13.15 -4.15 12.56
N SER A 116 -14.06 -4.49 13.47
CA SER A 116 -15.49 -4.44 13.19
C SER A 116 -15.88 -2.97 13.29
N LEU A 117 -16.22 -2.37 12.15
CA LEU A 117 -17.04 -1.15 12.11
C LEU A 117 -18.42 -1.44 12.69
#